data_AF-A0A1Q8CDJ7-F1
#
_entry.id   AF-A0A1Q8CDJ7-F1
#
_cell.length_a   1.000
_cell.length_b   1.000
_cell.length_c   1.000
_cell.angle_alpha   90.00
_cell.angle_beta   90.00
_cell.angle_gamma   90.00
#
_symmetry.space_group_name_H-M   'P 1'
#
loop_
_entity.id
_entity.type
_entity.pdbx_description
1 polymer ?
#
loop_
_entity_poly.entity_id
_entity_poly.type
_entity_poly.pdbx_seq_one_letter_code
_entity_poly.pdbx_strand_id
1 'polypeptide(L)'
;MPQKAVEDTVNDQEQPVDDSDIDKLREEIDWLDAEILRLVKRRVQISRTIGAARMAAGGPRIVYNREIDVLARYRDLGPEGRKLAMALLNLGRGPLGR
;
A
#
# COMPACT_ATOMS: atom_id res chain seq x y z
N MET A 1 -52.81 -21.18 -19.57
CA MET A 1 -52.51 -21.32 -18.12
C MET A 1 -51.00 -21.57 -18.00
N PRO A 2 -50.29 -20.99 -17.01
CA PRO A 2 -49.39 -19.84 -17.25
C PRO A 2 -47.96 -19.97 -16.68
N GLN A 3 -47.14 -18.92 -16.92
CA GLN A 3 -45.90 -18.48 -16.21
C GLN A 3 -44.61 -19.29 -16.47
N LYS A 4 -43.40 -18.71 -16.55
CA LYS A 4 -42.88 -17.58 -15.76
C LYS A 4 -41.64 -16.94 -16.42
N ALA A 5 -41.58 -15.61 -16.34
CA ALA A 5 -40.45 -14.75 -16.67
C ALA A 5 -39.25 -14.99 -15.74
N VAL A 6 -38.04 -14.77 -16.25
CA VAL A 6 -36.92 -14.20 -15.48
C VAL A 6 -36.11 -13.31 -16.44
N GLU A 7 -36.54 -12.06 -16.55
CA GLU A 7 -35.63 -10.96 -16.92
C GLU A 7 -34.77 -10.70 -15.68
N ASP A 8 -33.53 -11.19 -15.67
CA ASP A 8 -32.51 -10.70 -14.75
C ASP A 8 -31.92 -9.43 -15.35
N THR A 9 -32.69 -8.34 -15.22
CA THR A 9 -32.21 -6.99 -15.46
C THR A 9 -31.21 -6.68 -14.37
N VAL A 10 -29.91 -6.83 -14.67
CA VAL A 10 -28.83 -6.28 -13.86
C VAL A 10 -29.02 -4.76 -13.88
N ASN A 11 -29.59 -4.26 -12.80
CA ASN A 11 -29.91 -2.85 -12.64
C ASN A 11 -28.63 -2.12 -12.22
N ASP A 12 -27.77 -1.79 -13.19
CA ASP A 12 -26.68 -0.82 -13.04
C ASP A 12 -27.29 0.58 -12.91
N GLN A 13 -27.92 0.87 -11.78
CA GLN A 13 -28.25 2.24 -11.40
C GLN A 13 -26.96 2.87 -10.89
N GLU A 14 -26.14 3.36 -11.82
CA GLU A 14 -25.14 4.39 -11.55
C GLU A 14 -25.90 5.63 -11.06
N GLN A 15 -26.15 5.68 -9.75
CA GLN A 15 -26.67 6.87 -9.11
C GLN A 15 -25.64 7.98 -9.30
N PRO A 16 -26.04 9.17 -9.78
CA PRO A 16 -25.12 10.29 -9.88
C PRO A 16 -24.59 10.60 -8.47
N VAL A 17 -23.28 10.41 -8.28
CA VAL A 17 -22.58 10.89 -7.09
C VAL A 17 -22.79 12.40 -7.03
N ASP A 18 -23.50 12.86 -6.00
CA ASP A 18 -23.66 14.28 -5.73
C ASP A 18 -22.29 14.89 -5.41
N ASP A 19 -22.06 16.15 -5.78
CA ASP A 19 -20.80 16.85 -5.52
C ASP A 19 -20.49 16.86 -4.01
N SER A 20 -21.53 16.88 -3.16
CA SER A 20 -21.39 16.78 -1.70
C SER A 20 -20.85 15.43 -1.20
N ASP A 21 -20.99 14.36 -1.99
CA ASP A 21 -20.43 13.04 -1.70
C ASP A 21 -18.98 12.93 -2.20
N ILE A 22 -18.63 13.64 -3.27
CA ILE A 22 -17.23 13.73 -3.74
C ILE A 22 -16.35 14.42 -2.69
N ASP A 23 -16.83 15.50 -2.08
CA ASP A 23 -16.05 16.23 -1.08
C ASP A 23 -15.83 15.40 0.21
N LYS A 24 -16.84 14.64 0.67
CA LYS A 24 -16.66 13.69 1.79
C LYS A 24 -15.64 12.60 1.47
N LEU A 25 -15.67 12.05 0.26
CA LEU A 25 -14.71 11.04 -0.18
C LEU A 25 -13.28 11.61 -0.22
N ARG A 26 -13.11 12.88 -0.57
CA ARG A 26 -11.80 13.56 -0.51
C ARG A 26 -11.31 13.75 0.92
N GLU A 27 -12.19 14.15 1.84
CA GLU A 27 -11.83 14.23 3.26
C GLU A 27 -11.38 12.88 3.82
N GLU A 28 -12.04 11.79 3.40
CA GLU A 28 -11.63 10.43 3.76
C GLU A 28 -10.25 10.07 3.17
N ILE A 29 -9.97 10.43 1.91
CA ILE A 29 -8.65 10.25 1.28
C ILE A 29 -7.58 11.04 2.05
N ASP A 30 -7.85 12.30 2.40
CA ASP A 30 -6.89 13.14 3.13
C ASP A 30 -6.55 12.55 4.50
N TRP A 31 -7.55 11.99 5.19
CA TRP A 31 -7.34 11.29 6.44
C TRP A 31 -6.51 10.00 6.26
N LEU A 32 -6.83 9.20 5.23
CA LEU A 32 -6.08 7.99 4.88
C LEU A 32 -4.62 8.32 4.54
N ASP A 33 -4.37 9.38 3.79
CA ASP A 33 -3.03 9.82 3.40
C ASP A 33 -2.22 10.30 4.60
N ALA A 34 -2.84 11.01 5.55
CA ALA A 34 -2.20 11.38 6.81
C ALA A 34 -1.76 10.13 7.60
N GLU A 35 -2.60 9.10 7.64
CA GLU A 35 -2.30 7.85 8.33
C GLU A 35 -1.23 7.02 7.62
N ILE A 36 -1.30 6.92 6.28
CA ILE A 36 -0.26 6.30 5.45
C ILE A 36 1.08 6.99 5.71
N LEU A 37 1.13 8.33 5.67
CA LEU A 37 2.35 9.08 5.90
C LEU A 37 2.92 8.83 7.30
N ARG A 38 2.08 8.81 8.34
CA ARG A 38 2.46 8.51 9.71
C ARG A 38 3.07 7.10 9.83
N LEU A 39 2.41 6.11 9.24
CA LEU A 39 2.87 4.72 9.23
C LEU A 39 4.18 4.54 8.46
N VAL A 40 4.33 5.20 7.31
CA VAL A 40 5.55 5.17 6.50
C VAL A 40 6.73 5.77 7.28
N LYS A 41 6.56 6.93 7.92
CA LYS A 41 7.60 7.55 8.77
C LYS A 41 8.05 6.58 9.87
N ARG A 42 7.11 5.94 10.56
CA ARG A 42 7.42 4.97 11.61
C ARG A 42 8.14 3.74 11.07
N ARG A 43 7.68 3.19 9.95
CA ARG A 43 8.30 2.03 9.27
C ARG A 43 9.75 2.34 8.88
N VAL A 44 10.01 3.54 8.35
CA VAL A 44 11.35 3.99 7.97
C VAL A 44 12.26 4.10 9.19
N GLN A 45 11.79 4.69 10.28
CA GLN A 45 12.55 4.80 11.52
C GLN A 45 12.97 3.41 12.04
N ILE A 46 12.02 2.46 12.11
CA ILE A 46 12.30 1.08 12.54
C ILE A 46 13.30 0.41 11.60
N SER A 47 13.13 0.57 10.28
CA SER A 47 14.06 0.00 9.29
C SER A 47 15.49 0.51 9.47
N ARG A 48 15.67 1.80 9.80
CA ARG A 48 16.98 2.40 10.08
C ARG A 48 17.58 1.85 11.36
N THR A 49 16.79 1.74 12.43
CA THR A 49 17.23 1.14 13.71
C THR A 49 17.70 -0.30 13.52
N ILE A 50 16.96 -1.11 12.76
CA ILE A 50 17.36 -2.49 12.43
C ILE A 50 18.68 -2.50 11.65
N GLY A 51 18.81 -1.65 10.62
CA GLY A 51 20.03 -1.56 9.82
C GLY A 51 21.25 -1.16 10.67
N ALA A 52 21.09 -0.19 11.58
CA ALA A 52 22.14 0.24 12.50
C ALA A 52 22.55 -0.89 13.46
N ALA A 53 21.59 -1.58 14.08
CA ALA A 53 21.86 -2.69 14.99
C ALA A 53 22.62 -3.84 14.29
N ARG A 54 22.27 -4.14 13.05
CA ARG A 54 22.97 -5.17 12.25
C ARG A 54 24.42 -4.80 11.94
N MET A 55 24.65 -3.54 11.54
CA MET A 55 26.01 -3.05 11.29
C MET A 55 26.84 -3.07 12.57
N ALA A 56 26.26 -2.68 13.71
CA ALA A 56 26.93 -2.74 15.01
C ALA A 56 27.31 -4.19 15.41
N ALA A 57 26.51 -5.18 14.99
CA ALA A 57 26.80 -6.60 15.18
C ALA A 57 27.75 -7.22 14.12
N GLY A 58 28.35 -6.40 13.25
CA GLY A 58 29.24 -6.86 12.17
C GLY A 58 28.53 -7.55 11.00
N GLY A 59 27.20 -7.53 10.98
CA GLY A 59 26.39 -8.10 9.91
C GLY A 59 26.13 -7.11 8.76
N PRO A 60 25.65 -7.60 7.61
CA PRO A 60 25.32 -6.72 6.50
C PRO A 60 24.13 -5.84 6.87
N ARG A 61 24.17 -4.57 6.45
CA ARG A 61 23.07 -3.61 6.59
C ARG A 61 21.78 -4.10 5.92
N ILE A 62 21.92 -4.88 4.85
CA ILE A 62 20.85 -5.35 3.97
C ILE A 62 20.77 -6.87 3.98
N VAL A 63 19.56 -7.43 4.03
CA VAL A 63 19.32 -8.87 3.81
C VAL A 63 18.33 -9.09 2.70
N TYR A 64 18.85 -9.65 1.62
CA TYR A 64 18.13 -9.89 0.38
C TYR A 64 16.81 -10.65 0.57
N ASN A 65 16.82 -11.79 1.27
CA ASN A 65 15.61 -12.58 1.50
C ASN A 65 14.51 -11.76 2.19
N ARG A 66 14.89 -10.88 3.13
CA ARG A 66 13.93 -10.03 3.82
C ARG A 66 13.33 -8.96 2.90
N GLU A 67 14.07 -8.52 1.89
CA GLU A 67 13.54 -7.61 0.88
C GLU A 67 12.55 -8.29 -0.04
N ILE A 68 12.84 -9.55 -0.42
CA ILE A 68 11.93 -10.38 -1.20
C ILE A 68 10.61 -10.57 -0.45
N ASP A 69 10.64 -10.82 0.87
CA ASP A 69 9.41 -10.88 1.68
C ASP A 69 8.61 -9.57 1.66
N VAL A 70 9.29 -8.42 1.65
CA VAL A 70 8.62 -7.12 1.54
C VAL A 70 7.98 -6.98 0.18
N LEU A 71 8.69 -7.29 -0.90
CA LEU A 71 8.15 -7.23 -2.25
C LEU A 71 6.95 -8.15 -2.42
N ALA A 72 7.03 -9.38 -1.88
CA ALA A 72 5.94 -10.35 -1.91
C ALA A 72 4.67 -9.83 -1.22
N ARG A 73 4.79 -9.21 -0.05
CA ARG A 73 3.65 -8.65 0.69
C ARG A 73 2.90 -7.55 -0.04
N TYR A 74 3.56 -6.81 -0.92
CA TYR A 74 2.91 -5.72 -1.66
C TYR A 74 2.35 -6.19 -3.01
N ARG A 75 2.48 -7.48 -3.38
CA ARG A 75 1.91 -8.01 -4.63
C ARG A 75 0.39 -7.90 -4.69
N ASP A 76 -0.28 -7.85 -3.54
CA ASP A 76 -1.73 -7.71 -3.44
C ASP A 76 -2.22 -6.37 -4.02
N LEU A 77 -1.34 -5.37 -4.16
CA LEU A 77 -1.62 -4.08 -4.81
C LEU A 77 -1.32 -4.10 -6.33
N GLY A 78 -1.12 -5.30 -6.91
CA GLY A 78 -0.85 -5.46 -8.33
C GLY A 78 0.49 -4.85 -8.78
N PRO A 79 0.57 -4.34 -10.03
CA PRO A 79 1.82 -3.81 -10.61
C PRO A 79 2.45 -2.66 -9.81
N GLU A 80 1.62 -1.79 -9.21
CA GLU A 80 2.08 -0.62 -8.45
C GLU A 80 2.61 -0.99 -7.06
N GLY A 81 2.15 -2.10 -6.50
CA GLY A 81 2.62 -2.61 -5.23
C GLY A 81 4.13 -2.83 -5.17
N ARG A 82 4.70 -3.31 -6.28
CA ARG A 82 6.16 -3.47 -6.40
C ARG A 82 6.89 -2.12 -6.30
N LYS A 83 6.35 -1.05 -6.90
CA LYS A 83 6.96 0.30 -6.86
C LYS A 83 6.86 0.87 -5.45
N LEU A 84 5.71 0.72 -4.79
CA LEU A 84 5.51 1.16 -3.41
C LEU A 84 6.46 0.44 -2.44
N ALA A 85 6.56 -0.89 -2.52
CA ALA A 85 7.51 -1.65 -1.72
C ALA A 85 8.95 -1.18 -1.92
N MET A 86 9.36 -0.94 -3.17
CA MET A 86 10.70 -0.44 -3.47
C MET A 86 10.95 0.96 -2.88
N ALA A 87 9.98 1.87 -2.97
CA ALA A 87 10.08 3.20 -2.36
C ALA A 87 10.27 3.11 -0.84
N LEU A 88 9.47 2.29 -0.15
CA LEU A 88 9.56 2.10 1.30
C LEU A 88 10.88 1.47 1.75
N LEU A 89 11.40 0.55 0.95
CA LEU A 89 12.69 -0.07 1.17
C LEU A 89 13.83 0.95 1.03
N ASN A 90 13.80 1.76 -0.03
CA ASN A 90 14.78 2.82 -0.28
C ASN A 90 14.78 3.89 0.81
N LEU A 91 13.62 4.33 1.29
CA LEU A 91 13.51 5.30 2.40
C LEU A 91 14.17 4.80 3.69
N GLY A 92 14.05 3.50 3.97
CA GLY A 92 14.56 2.85 5.17
C GLY A 92 16.07 2.62 5.13
N ARG A 93 16.54 1.85 4.15
CA ARG A 93 17.94 1.37 4.12
C ARG A 93 18.85 2.13 3.14
N GLY A 94 18.28 2.88 2.20
CA GLY A 94 18.97 3.44 1.04
C GLY A 94 18.82 2.57 -0.23
N PRO A 95 19.29 3.06 -1.39
CA PRO A 95 19.27 2.31 -2.64
C PRO A 95 20.19 1.08 -2.56
N LEU A 96 19.85 0.03 -3.32
CA LEU A 96 20.72 -1.13 -3.51
C LEU A 96 21.94 -0.75 -4.38
N GLY A 97 23.13 -1.22 -4.03
CA GLY A 97 24.32 -1.10 -4.87
C GLY A 97 25.07 0.24 -4.79
N ARG A 98 25.05 0.92 -3.64
CA ARG A 98 25.92 2.06 -3.36
C ARG A 98 27.08 1.65 -2.47
#